data_AF-B1ZCK0-F1
#
_entry.id   AF-B1ZCK0-F1
#
_cell.length_a   1.000
_cell.length_b   1.000
_cell.length_c   1.000
_cell.angle_alpha   90.00
_cell.angle_beta   90.00
_cell.angle_gamma   90.00
#
_symmetry.space_group_name_H-M   'P 1'
#
loop_
_entity.id
_entity.type
_entity.pdbx_description
1 polymer ?
#
loop_
_entity_poly.entity_id
_entity_poly.type
_entity_poly.pdbx_seq_one_letter_code
_entity_poly.pdbx_strand_id
1 'polypeptide(L)'
;MNTNENHGHHDDDAPRTDEDGVRAVKVYGFRIDKKSYENPLPDLTGRDLLVIAGKAHPDRWKIFQKVGAQLKRIGLDEVVHVSDSGEERFVTLPLDQTEGEQPLPRRRDFALPEGDEETLDAAGHRWEAIQEAGATRVVVRDYPVRTGYAPAKADLMLRLLPGYPSTQIDMFYFHPPLARADGVPIRALVGDTFEGKHWQGWSRHRTGENPWRPDVDDIGTHLALVEHCLAKEVGAA
;
A
#
# COMPACT_ATOMS: atom_id res chain seq x y z
N MET A 1 -76.54 10.46 -5.85
CA MET A 1 -76.50 9.14 -6.51
C MET A 1 -75.74 9.31 -7.81
N ASN A 2 -74.60 8.59 -7.89
CA ASN A 2 -74.08 7.89 -9.06
C ASN A 2 -73.56 8.75 -10.23
N THR A 3 -72.22 8.80 -10.42
CA THR A 3 -71.38 8.00 -11.36
C THR A 3 -71.41 8.54 -12.79
N ASN A 4 -70.42 8.43 -13.66
CA ASN A 4 -68.97 8.16 -13.69
C ASN A 4 -68.62 8.22 -15.20
N GLU A 5 -67.38 8.56 -15.56
CA GLU A 5 -66.67 8.15 -16.82
C GLU A 5 -67.24 8.64 -18.19
N ASN A 6 -66.47 8.89 -19.27
CA ASN A 6 -65.12 8.50 -19.63
C ASN A 6 -64.54 9.35 -20.79
N HIS A 7 -63.21 9.56 -20.75
CA HIS A 7 -62.21 9.51 -21.84
C HIS A 7 -62.35 10.30 -23.16
N GLY A 8 -61.27 11.03 -23.47
CA GLY A 8 -60.88 11.46 -24.81
C GLY A 8 -59.45 12.03 -24.83
N HIS A 9 -58.50 11.20 -25.22
CA HIS A 9 -57.05 11.40 -25.37
C HIS A 9 -56.71 12.26 -26.61
N HIS A 10 -55.72 13.16 -26.52
CA HIS A 10 -54.78 13.46 -27.62
C HIS A 10 -53.55 14.21 -27.09
N ASP A 11 -52.39 13.63 -27.35
CA ASP A 11 -51.06 14.21 -27.27
C ASP A 11 -50.96 15.50 -28.11
N ASP A 12 -50.20 16.48 -27.62
CA ASP A 12 -49.24 17.18 -28.49
C ASP A 12 -48.16 17.84 -27.63
N ASP A 13 -47.00 17.21 -27.75
CA ASP A 13 -45.73 17.52 -27.13
C ASP A 13 -44.98 18.47 -28.06
N ALA A 14 -44.83 19.74 -27.67
CA ALA A 14 -43.81 20.63 -28.24
C ALA A 14 -43.55 21.83 -27.32
N PRO A 15 -42.43 21.85 -26.57
CA PRO A 15 -41.88 23.10 -26.09
C PRO A 15 -41.26 23.87 -27.26
N ARG A 16 -41.61 25.15 -27.31
CA ARG A 16 -41.20 26.17 -28.28
C ARG A 16 -39.66 26.26 -28.39
N THR A 17 -39.18 26.33 -29.63
CA THR A 17 -37.80 26.69 -29.99
C THR A 17 -37.67 28.21 -30.09
N ASP A 18 -36.70 28.77 -29.37
CA ASP A 18 -36.32 30.18 -29.46
C ASP A 18 -35.20 30.37 -30.51
N GLU A 19 -35.32 31.44 -31.30
CA GLU A 19 -34.62 31.73 -32.57
C GLU A 19 -33.23 32.41 -32.46
N ASP A 20 -32.52 32.27 -31.34
CA ASP A 20 -31.14 32.75 -31.22
C ASP A 20 -30.20 31.59 -30.91
N GLY A 21 -29.56 31.08 -31.97
CA GLY A 21 -28.77 29.85 -32.04
C GLY A 21 -27.47 29.79 -31.22
N VAL A 22 -27.51 30.24 -29.96
CA VAL A 22 -26.56 29.81 -28.93
C VAL A 22 -27.38 28.95 -27.97
N ARG A 23 -27.40 27.63 -28.21
CA ARG A 23 -27.87 26.68 -27.20
C ARG A 23 -27.19 27.06 -25.89
N ALA A 24 -27.97 27.51 -24.89
CA ALA A 24 -27.45 27.68 -23.55
C ALA A 24 -26.83 26.34 -23.18
N VAL A 25 -25.49 26.28 -23.18
CA VAL A 25 -24.78 25.06 -22.83
C VAL A 25 -25.15 24.84 -21.37
N LYS A 26 -26.01 23.86 -21.14
CA LYS A 26 -26.44 23.52 -19.80
C LYS A 26 -25.20 23.01 -19.09
N VAL A 27 -24.65 23.84 -18.21
CA VAL A 27 -23.48 23.52 -17.43
C VAL A 27 -23.94 22.99 -16.08
N TYR A 28 -23.44 21.82 -15.74
CA TYR A 28 -23.76 21.13 -14.50
C TYR A 28 -22.70 21.50 -13.47
N GLY A 29 -23.12 22.19 -12.42
CA GLY A 29 -22.25 22.58 -11.32
C GLY A 29 -22.08 21.44 -10.32
N PHE A 30 -20.88 21.25 -9.80
CA PHE A 30 -20.61 20.32 -8.70
C PHE A 30 -19.42 20.80 -7.87
N ARG A 31 -19.22 20.22 -6.68
CA ARG A 31 -18.08 20.54 -5.82
C ARG A 31 -17.17 19.36 -5.61
N ILE A 32 -15.87 19.56 -5.71
CA ILE A 32 -14.84 18.59 -5.33
C ILE A 32 -13.90 19.25 -4.31
N ASP A 33 -13.70 18.62 -3.14
CA ASP A 33 -12.82 19.11 -2.08
C ASP A 33 -13.09 20.57 -1.66
N LYS A 34 -14.37 20.93 -1.57
CA LYS A 34 -14.88 22.29 -1.29
C LYS A 34 -14.67 23.33 -2.41
N LYS A 35 -14.07 22.96 -3.54
CA LYS A 35 -13.94 23.81 -4.73
C LYS A 35 -15.05 23.49 -5.73
N SER A 36 -15.67 24.53 -6.30
CA SER A 36 -16.73 24.38 -7.32
C SER A 36 -16.13 24.20 -8.71
N TYR A 37 -16.77 23.35 -9.50
CA TYR A 37 -16.45 23.05 -10.89
C TYR A 37 -17.76 23.00 -11.70
N GLU A 38 -17.65 23.24 -13.00
CA GLU A 38 -18.77 23.20 -13.94
C GLU A 38 -18.36 22.35 -15.14
N ASN A 39 -19.26 21.50 -15.62
CA ASN A 39 -19.01 20.66 -16.79
C ASN A 39 -20.25 20.63 -17.71
N PRO A 40 -20.09 20.68 -19.04
CA PRO A 40 -21.21 20.65 -19.98
C PRO A 40 -21.86 19.26 -20.13
N LEU A 41 -21.21 18.20 -19.66
CA LEU A 41 -21.78 16.84 -19.67
C LEU A 41 -22.34 16.49 -18.28
N PRO A 42 -23.57 15.97 -18.19
CA PRO A 42 -24.17 15.52 -16.93
C PRO A 42 -23.53 14.21 -16.44
N ASP A 43 -22.94 13.44 -17.34
CA ASP A 43 -22.46 12.09 -17.06
C ASP A 43 -20.93 12.13 -16.99
N LEU A 44 -20.40 11.93 -15.80
CA LEU A 44 -18.97 11.98 -15.53
C LEU A 44 -18.51 10.70 -14.86
N THR A 45 -17.39 10.14 -15.31
CA THR A 45 -16.78 9.01 -14.59
C THR A 45 -16.02 9.49 -13.36
N GLY A 46 -15.76 8.58 -12.40
CA GLY A 46 -14.87 8.87 -11.28
C GLY A 46 -13.50 9.39 -11.73
N ARG A 47 -12.98 8.89 -12.87
CA ARG A 47 -11.75 9.37 -13.51
C ARG A 47 -11.89 10.81 -13.99
N ASP A 48 -12.97 11.15 -14.68
CA ASP A 48 -13.17 12.51 -15.20
C ASP A 48 -13.25 13.52 -14.05
N LEU A 49 -13.95 13.19 -12.97
CA LEU A 49 -14.03 14.04 -11.78
C LEU A 49 -12.65 14.28 -11.14
N LEU A 50 -11.79 13.25 -11.07
CA LEU A 50 -10.42 13.38 -10.57
C LEU A 50 -9.54 14.25 -11.49
N VAL A 51 -9.66 14.08 -12.80
CA VAL A 51 -8.94 14.90 -13.79
C VAL A 51 -9.38 16.37 -13.71
N ILE A 52 -10.68 16.64 -13.63
CA ILE A 52 -11.25 17.99 -13.46
C ILE A 52 -10.76 18.64 -12.16
N ALA A 53 -10.61 17.85 -11.09
CA ALA A 53 -10.04 18.31 -9.82
C ALA A 53 -8.51 18.53 -9.85
N GLY A 54 -7.86 18.37 -11.01
CA GLY A 54 -6.41 18.56 -11.17
C GLY A 54 -5.56 17.40 -10.64
N LYS A 55 -6.14 16.20 -10.47
CA LYS A 55 -5.41 15.01 -10.02
C LYS A 55 -4.85 14.27 -11.24
N ALA A 56 -3.58 14.54 -11.58
CA ALA A 56 -2.91 14.01 -12.78
C ALA A 56 -2.77 12.46 -12.82
N HIS A 57 -2.91 11.79 -11.67
CA HIS A 57 -2.84 10.33 -11.53
C HIS A 57 -4.13 9.80 -10.85
N PRO A 58 -5.24 9.62 -11.59
CA PRO A 58 -6.53 9.22 -11.00
C PRO A 58 -6.47 7.87 -10.25
N ASP A 59 -5.60 6.97 -10.68
CA ASP A 59 -5.26 5.69 -10.04
C ASP A 59 -4.64 5.83 -8.64
N ARG A 60 -4.22 7.04 -8.25
CA ARG A 60 -3.70 7.38 -6.92
C ARG A 60 -4.69 8.14 -6.05
N TRP A 61 -5.97 8.23 -6.43
CA TRP A 61 -7.02 8.87 -5.64
C TRP A 61 -8.29 8.02 -5.59
N LYS A 62 -8.93 7.97 -4.42
CA LYS A 62 -10.32 7.53 -4.27
C LYS A 62 -11.23 8.76 -4.37
N ILE A 63 -12.39 8.59 -4.96
CA ILE A 63 -13.43 9.62 -5.01
C ILE A 63 -14.73 9.10 -4.41
N PHE A 64 -15.38 9.95 -3.62
CA PHE A 64 -16.62 9.66 -2.92
C PHE A 64 -17.66 10.72 -3.22
N GLN A 65 -18.90 10.32 -3.46
CA GLN A 65 -20.05 11.20 -3.48
C GLN A 65 -20.61 11.32 -2.07
N LYS A 66 -20.78 12.55 -1.59
CA LYS A 66 -21.42 12.83 -0.31
C LYS A 66 -22.92 13.02 -0.53
N VAL A 67 -23.70 12.03 -0.12
CA VAL A 67 -25.17 12.06 -0.13
C VAL A 67 -25.64 12.21 1.31
N GLY A 68 -25.94 13.44 1.73
CA GLY A 68 -26.23 13.76 3.13
C GLY A 68 -25.04 13.50 4.06
N ALA A 69 -25.21 12.57 5.01
CA ALA A 69 -24.17 12.13 5.94
C ALA A 69 -23.33 10.94 5.44
N GLN A 70 -23.73 10.30 4.34
CA GLN A 70 -23.07 9.11 3.82
C GLN A 70 -22.08 9.46 2.70
N LEU A 71 -20.95 8.75 2.68
CA LEU A 71 -19.98 8.79 1.58
C LEU A 71 -20.14 7.51 0.75
N LYS A 72 -20.64 7.65 -0.47
CA LYS A 72 -20.70 6.57 -1.45
C LYS A 72 -19.42 6.58 -2.28
N ARG A 73 -18.65 5.49 -2.25
CA ARG A 73 -17.46 5.33 -3.10
C ARG A 73 -17.90 5.24 -4.57
N ILE A 74 -17.18 5.93 -5.45
CA ILE A 74 -17.35 5.87 -6.90
C ILE A 74 -16.11 5.19 -7.50
N GLY A 75 -16.32 4.18 -8.35
CA GLY A 75 -15.26 3.56 -9.14
C GLY A 75 -14.68 4.50 -10.19
N LEU A 76 -13.43 4.27 -10.65
CA LEU A 76 -12.81 5.13 -11.66
C LEU A 76 -13.59 5.17 -12.98
N ASP A 77 -14.19 4.05 -13.38
CA ASP A 77 -14.99 3.94 -14.60
C ASP A 77 -16.51 3.91 -14.30
N GLU A 78 -16.91 4.16 -13.04
CA GLU A 78 -18.33 4.29 -12.65
C GLU A 78 -18.83 5.66 -13.09
N VAL A 79 -19.91 5.67 -13.87
CA VAL A 79 -20.57 6.89 -14.34
C VAL A 79 -21.46 7.45 -13.24
N VAL A 80 -21.31 8.75 -12.98
CA VAL A 80 -22.10 9.51 -12.02
C VAL A 80 -22.80 10.64 -12.76
N HIS A 81 -24.09 10.77 -12.49
CA HIS A 81 -24.90 11.87 -13.00
C HIS A 81 -24.79 13.07 -12.04
N VAL A 82 -24.25 14.19 -12.53
CA VAL A 82 -24.30 15.50 -11.85
C VAL A 82 -25.55 16.23 -12.32
N SER A 83 -26.47 16.52 -11.40
CA SER A 83 -27.76 17.13 -11.71
C SER A 83 -27.67 18.66 -11.76
N ASP A 84 -28.72 19.30 -12.28
CA ASP A 84 -28.84 20.76 -12.36
C ASP A 84 -28.93 21.44 -10.97
N SER A 85 -29.08 20.68 -9.89
CA SER A 85 -29.24 21.23 -8.54
C SER A 85 -27.95 21.83 -7.98
N GLY A 86 -26.78 21.45 -8.51
CA GLY A 86 -25.50 21.97 -8.04
C GLY A 86 -25.12 21.55 -6.62
N GLU A 87 -25.83 20.56 -6.06
CA GLU A 87 -25.68 20.11 -4.69
C GLU A 87 -24.73 18.91 -4.54
N GLU A 88 -24.27 18.36 -5.66
CA GLU A 88 -23.36 17.23 -5.70
C GLU A 88 -22.00 17.62 -5.12
N ARG A 89 -21.68 16.97 -4.00
CA ARG A 89 -20.42 17.15 -3.30
C ARG A 89 -19.62 15.88 -3.43
N PHE A 90 -18.46 16.00 -4.05
CA PHE A 90 -17.45 14.97 -4.12
C PHE A 90 -16.29 15.29 -3.19
N VAL A 91 -15.70 14.24 -2.66
CA VAL A 91 -14.50 14.30 -1.83
C VAL A 91 -13.48 13.36 -2.45
N THR A 92 -12.28 13.88 -2.71
CA THR A 92 -11.14 13.06 -3.12
C THR A 92 -10.30 12.76 -1.89
N LEU A 93 -9.87 11.50 -1.79
CA LEU A 93 -8.89 11.07 -0.81
C LEU A 93 -7.71 10.49 -1.58
N PRO A 94 -6.46 10.87 -1.26
CA PRO A 94 -5.33 10.18 -1.86
C PRO A 94 -5.43 8.69 -1.53
N LEU A 95 -5.16 7.84 -2.52
CA LEU A 95 -4.77 6.46 -2.28
C LEU A 95 -3.35 6.51 -1.71
N ASP A 96 -3.23 6.93 -0.46
CA ASP A 96 -2.25 6.27 0.38
C ASP A 96 -2.68 4.81 0.38
N GLN A 97 -1.78 3.92 -0.04
CA GLN A 97 -2.00 2.47 -0.01
C GLN A 97 -2.36 2.06 1.42
N THR A 98 -3.65 2.09 1.70
CA THR A 98 -4.32 1.55 2.87
C THR A 98 -5.55 0.83 2.35
N GLU A 99 -5.28 -0.20 1.53
CA GLU A 99 -6.15 -1.35 1.47
C GLU A 99 -5.93 -2.15 2.75
N GLY A 100 -6.97 -2.27 3.57
CA GLY A 100 -7.31 -3.51 4.29
C GLY A 100 -6.38 -4.09 5.36
N GLU A 101 -5.09 -3.76 5.40
CA GLU A 101 -4.26 -3.86 6.58
C GLU A 101 -4.29 -2.47 7.22
N GLN A 102 -4.78 -2.37 8.46
CA GLN A 102 -4.19 -1.36 9.34
C GLN A 102 -2.67 -1.56 9.19
N PRO A 103 -1.85 -0.60 8.70
CA PRO A 103 -0.44 -0.71 8.98
C PRO A 103 -0.41 -0.67 10.49
N LEU A 104 -0.23 -1.85 11.13
CA LEU A 104 0.12 -1.91 12.53
C LEU A 104 1.18 -0.81 12.69
N PRO A 105 1.02 0.11 13.65
CA PRO A 105 1.96 1.21 13.83
C PRO A 105 3.35 0.62 13.68
N ARG A 106 4.15 1.14 12.73
CA ARG A 106 5.49 0.59 12.45
C ARG A 106 6.21 0.59 13.79
N ARG A 107 6.36 -0.58 14.41
CA ARG A 107 6.89 -0.68 15.76
C ARG A 107 8.35 -0.21 15.65
N ARG A 108 8.62 0.96 16.24
CA ARG A 108 9.93 1.61 16.28
C ARG A 108 10.22 1.92 17.74
N ASP A 109 10.51 0.88 18.50
CA ASP A 109 10.86 0.97 19.92
C ASP A 109 12.19 1.73 20.12
N PHE A 110 13.03 1.79 19.08
CA PHE A 110 14.29 2.54 19.03
C PHE A 110 14.55 3.08 17.61
N ALA A 111 15.46 4.05 17.50
CA ALA A 111 15.91 4.61 16.22
C ALA A 111 17.15 3.85 15.70
N LEU A 112 17.20 3.62 14.39
CA LEU A 112 18.39 3.07 13.74
C LEU A 112 19.31 4.23 13.28
N PRO A 113 20.59 3.95 13.02
CA PRO A 113 21.45 4.86 12.26
C PRO A 113 20.81 5.29 10.93
N GLU A 114 21.05 6.52 10.48
CA GLU A 114 20.42 7.09 9.27
C GLU A 114 20.64 6.21 8.03
N GLY A 115 21.85 5.69 7.81
CA GLY A 115 22.15 4.83 6.66
C GLY A 115 21.42 3.49 6.68
N ASP A 116 21.08 2.97 7.87
CA ASP A 116 20.28 1.75 8.00
C ASP A 116 18.82 2.01 7.63
N GLU A 117 18.26 3.12 8.12
CA GLU A 117 16.90 3.53 7.76
C GLU A 117 16.78 3.80 6.26
N GLU A 118 17.74 4.54 5.68
CA GLU A 118 17.79 4.81 4.24
C GLU A 118 17.84 3.52 3.44
N THR A 119 18.68 2.56 3.83
CA THR A 119 18.79 1.28 3.12
C THR A 119 17.48 0.49 3.16
N LEU A 120 16.85 0.40 4.33
CA LEU A 120 15.61 -0.34 4.51
C LEU A 120 14.43 0.32 3.78
N ASP A 121 14.37 1.66 3.79
CA ASP A 121 13.35 2.43 3.12
C ASP A 121 13.53 2.42 1.59
N ALA A 122 14.77 2.52 1.09
CA ALA A 122 15.09 2.47 -0.33
C ALA A 122 14.77 1.11 -0.97
N ALA A 123 14.90 0.02 -0.20
CA ALA A 123 14.50 -1.32 -0.63
C ALA A 123 12.96 -1.48 -0.73
N GLY A 124 12.18 -0.49 -0.26
CA GLY A 124 10.73 -0.50 -0.27
C GLY A 124 10.13 -1.52 0.70
N HIS A 125 10.92 -2.03 1.65
CA HIS A 125 10.44 -3.02 2.59
C HIS A 125 9.69 -2.37 3.76
N ARG A 126 8.66 -3.06 4.24
CA ARG A 126 8.03 -2.71 5.52
C ARG A 126 8.91 -3.26 6.64
N TRP A 127 9.48 -2.39 7.46
CA TRP A 127 10.34 -2.81 8.56
C TRP A 127 9.93 -2.23 9.91
N GLU A 128 10.34 -2.91 10.97
CA GLU A 128 10.10 -2.59 12.38
C GLU A 128 11.40 -2.69 13.18
N ALA A 129 11.62 -1.76 14.12
CA ALA A 129 12.70 -1.78 15.10
C ALA A 129 12.10 -2.12 16.48
N ILE A 130 12.43 -3.29 16.99
CA ILE A 130 11.75 -3.88 18.15
C ILE A 130 12.75 -4.14 19.27
N GLN A 131 12.43 -3.68 20.48
CA GLN A 131 13.21 -3.95 21.69
C GLN A 131 12.33 -4.69 22.69
N GLU A 132 12.64 -5.96 22.93
CA GLU A 132 11.84 -6.83 23.80
C GLU A 132 12.72 -7.78 24.60
N ALA A 133 12.45 -7.88 25.91
CA ALA A 133 13.13 -8.77 26.84
C ALA A 133 14.67 -8.69 26.77
N GLY A 134 15.22 -7.49 26.55
CA GLY A 134 16.66 -7.24 26.47
C GLY A 134 17.31 -7.58 25.13
N ALA A 135 16.54 -7.99 24.13
CA ALA A 135 17.02 -8.22 22.77
C ALA A 135 16.49 -7.17 21.79
N THR A 136 17.40 -6.69 20.95
CA THR A 136 17.16 -5.67 19.93
C THR A 136 17.08 -6.34 18.56
N ARG A 137 16.00 -6.07 17.84
CA ARG A 137 15.66 -6.74 16.58
C ARG A 137 15.24 -5.73 15.53
N VAL A 138 15.60 -6.00 14.28
CA VAL A 138 15.00 -5.37 13.12
C VAL A 138 14.23 -6.44 12.35
N VAL A 139 12.96 -6.20 12.09
CA VAL A 139 12.10 -7.14 11.37
C VAL A 139 11.65 -6.52 10.06
N VAL A 140 12.00 -7.15 8.96
CA VAL A 140 11.59 -6.83 7.60
C VAL A 140 10.44 -7.75 7.22
N ARG A 141 9.24 -7.21 7.06
CA ARG A 141 8.02 -7.95 6.74
C ARG A 141 7.92 -8.23 5.25
N ASP A 142 7.36 -9.38 4.92
CA ASP A 142 7.12 -9.81 3.52
C ASP A 142 8.39 -9.75 2.65
N TYR A 143 9.54 -10.08 3.24
CA TYR A 143 10.84 -10.07 2.56
C TYR A 143 10.83 -11.07 1.38
N PRO A 144 11.18 -10.64 0.16
CA PRO A 144 11.24 -11.51 -1.00
C PRO A 144 12.41 -12.48 -0.87
N VAL A 145 12.12 -13.78 -0.88
CA VAL A 145 13.12 -14.82 -0.76
C VAL A 145 13.59 -15.23 -2.16
N ARG A 146 14.89 -15.47 -2.30
CA ARG A 146 15.50 -15.98 -3.53
C ARG A 146 14.75 -17.21 -4.08
N THR A 147 14.66 -17.30 -5.42
CA THR A 147 14.15 -18.49 -6.11
C THR A 147 14.94 -19.74 -5.73
N GLY A 148 14.23 -20.85 -5.51
CA GLY A 148 14.81 -22.10 -4.99
C GLY A 148 14.42 -22.38 -3.54
N TYR A 149 13.68 -21.46 -2.91
CA TYR A 149 13.06 -21.65 -1.60
C TYR A 149 11.54 -21.55 -1.67
N ALA A 150 10.88 -22.15 -0.68
CA ALA A 150 9.48 -21.94 -0.36
C ALA A 150 9.36 -21.58 1.14
N PRO A 151 8.46 -20.64 1.50
CA PRO A 151 7.68 -19.79 0.59
C PRO A 151 8.55 -18.74 -0.14
N ALA A 152 7.99 -18.13 -1.19
CA ALA A 152 8.65 -17.09 -1.97
C ALA A 152 8.81 -15.76 -1.21
N LYS A 153 8.09 -15.58 -0.11
CA LYS A 153 8.18 -14.44 0.79
C LYS A 153 8.08 -14.91 2.24
N ALA A 154 8.83 -14.28 3.13
CA ALA A 154 8.82 -14.55 4.56
C ALA A 154 9.17 -13.26 5.32
N ASP A 155 8.81 -13.16 6.59
CA ASP A 155 9.39 -12.14 7.47
C ASP A 155 10.86 -12.50 7.72
N LEU A 156 11.74 -11.50 7.65
CA LEU A 156 13.16 -11.58 7.97
C LEU A 156 13.43 -10.80 9.26
N MET A 157 13.99 -11.45 10.27
CA MET A 157 14.43 -10.80 11.51
C MET A 157 15.95 -10.81 11.59
N LEU A 158 16.54 -9.64 11.87
CA LEU A 158 17.95 -9.45 12.18
C LEU A 158 18.09 -9.20 13.68
N ARG A 159 19.01 -9.92 14.34
CA ARG A 159 19.31 -9.72 15.75
C ARG A 159 20.51 -8.79 15.92
N LEU A 160 20.27 -7.61 16.48
CA LEU A 160 21.33 -6.63 16.75
C LEU A 160 22.00 -6.96 18.09
N LEU A 161 23.33 -7.02 18.10
CA LEU A 161 24.09 -7.15 19.34
C LEU A 161 24.16 -5.80 20.07
N PRO A 162 24.33 -5.81 21.40
CA PRO A 162 24.63 -4.60 22.14
C PRO A 162 25.84 -3.86 21.54
N GLY A 163 25.72 -2.55 21.36
CA GLY A 163 26.76 -1.70 20.78
C GLY A 163 26.72 -1.55 19.26
N TYR A 164 25.70 -2.09 18.58
CA TYR A 164 25.43 -1.80 17.17
C TYR A 164 25.26 -0.27 16.98
N PRO A 165 25.83 0.35 15.92
CA PRO A 165 26.47 -0.24 14.73
C PRO A 165 27.96 -0.59 14.85
N SER A 166 28.60 -0.28 15.98
CA SER A 166 30.03 -0.60 16.18
C SER A 166 30.28 -2.11 16.40
N THR A 167 29.24 -2.87 16.74
CA THR A 167 29.27 -4.34 16.85
C THR A 167 28.50 -5.00 15.71
N GLN A 168 28.90 -6.23 15.36
CA GLN A 168 28.27 -6.97 14.28
C GLN A 168 26.81 -7.33 14.57
N ILE A 169 26.03 -7.50 13.50
CA ILE A 169 24.75 -8.20 13.56
C ILE A 169 25.01 -9.70 13.77
N ASP A 170 24.24 -10.30 14.67
CA ASP A 170 24.48 -11.69 15.11
C ASP A 170 24.02 -12.70 14.06
N MET A 171 22.72 -12.87 13.91
CA MET A 171 22.10 -13.86 13.02
C MET A 171 20.87 -13.27 12.34
N PHE A 172 20.45 -13.96 11.29
CA PHE A 172 19.19 -13.70 10.60
C PHE A 172 18.24 -14.87 10.74
N TYR A 173 16.94 -14.58 10.74
CA TYR A 173 15.88 -15.54 11.01
C TYR A 173 14.72 -15.33 10.06
N PHE A 174 14.05 -16.42 9.69
CA PHE A 174 12.86 -16.37 8.84
C PHE A 174 11.62 -16.90 9.53
N HIS A 175 10.49 -16.24 9.25
CA HIS A 175 9.16 -16.75 9.59
C HIS A 175 8.16 -16.49 8.44
N PRO A 176 7.45 -17.51 7.93
CA PRO A 176 7.57 -18.92 8.30
C PRO A 176 8.94 -19.51 7.91
N PRO A 177 9.30 -20.70 8.43
CA PRO A 177 10.57 -21.35 8.09
C PRO A 177 10.73 -21.55 6.59
N LEU A 178 11.93 -21.33 6.08
CA LEU A 178 12.24 -21.61 4.68
C LEU A 178 12.50 -23.11 4.51
N ALA A 179 12.07 -23.63 3.36
CA ALA A 179 12.41 -24.95 2.86
C ALA A 179 12.99 -24.80 1.45
N ARG A 180 14.01 -25.59 1.11
CA ARG A 180 14.53 -25.61 -0.26
C ARG A 180 13.55 -26.35 -1.18
N ALA A 181 13.36 -25.81 -2.37
CA ALA A 181 12.48 -26.41 -3.39
C ALA A 181 13.00 -27.76 -3.91
N ASP A 182 14.31 -28.01 -3.77
CA ASP A 182 14.94 -29.29 -4.12
C ASP A 182 14.81 -30.37 -3.02
N GLY A 183 14.16 -30.06 -1.90
CA GLY A 183 13.94 -30.98 -0.79
C GLY A 183 15.18 -31.26 0.08
N VAL A 184 16.32 -30.65 -0.23
CA VAL A 184 17.53 -30.80 0.60
C VAL A 184 17.35 -30.04 1.92
N PRO A 185 17.66 -30.65 3.07
CA PRO A 185 17.50 -29.97 4.36
C PRO A 185 18.53 -28.86 4.53
N ILE A 186 18.06 -27.71 5.02
CA ILE A 186 18.93 -26.59 5.42
C ILE A 186 19.59 -26.95 6.76
N ARG A 187 20.92 -26.85 6.83
CA ARG A 187 21.70 -27.24 8.00
C ARG A 187 22.06 -26.05 8.90
N ALA A 188 22.40 -26.35 10.16
CA ALA A 188 22.82 -25.37 11.16
C ALA A 188 21.77 -24.26 11.37
N LEU A 189 20.55 -24.71 11.61
CA LEU A 189 19.42 -23.89 12.00
C LEU A 189 19.29 -23.83 13.53
N VAL A 190 18.90 -22.67 14.04
CA VAL A 190 18.57 -22.44 15.46
C VAL A 190 17.14 -21.92 15.56
N GLY A 191 16.45 -22.20 16.67
CA GLY A 191 15.11 -21.66 16.89
C GLY A 191 15.15 -20.38 17.75
N ASP A 192 14.31 -19.41 17.42
CA ASP A 192 13.93 -18.32 18.35
C ASP A 192 12.40 -18.24 18.45
N THR A 193 11.88 -17.77 19.58
CA THR A 193 10.45 -17.51 19.76
C THR A 193 10.23 -16.04 20.03
N PHE A 194 9.49 -15.39 19.16
CA PHE A 194 9.25 -13.95 19.19
C PHE A 194 7.88 -13.65 18.55
N GLU A 195 7.10 -12.72 19.12
CA GLU A 195 5.71 -12.44 18.72
C GLU A 195 4.77 -13.67 18.76
N GLY A 196 5.04 -14.63 19.65
CA GLY A 196 4.31 -15.90 19.68
C GLY A 196 4.54 -16.78 18.43
N LYS A 197 5.49 -16.41 17.57
CA LYS A 197 5.90 -17.15 16.37
C LYS A 197 7.21 -17.89 16.64
N HIS A 198 7.38 -19.01 15.96
CA HIS A 198 8.66 -19.71 15.89
C HIS A 198 9.44 -19.24 14.66
N TRP A 199 10.66 -18.79 14.88
CA TRP A 199 11.56 -18.24 13.88
C TRP A 199 12.68 -19.23 13.59
N GLN A 200 12.90 -19.50 12.31
CA GLN A 200 13.99 -20.34 11.82
C GLN A 200 15.24 -19.48 11.65
N GLY A 201 16.15 -19.55 12.61
CA GLY A 201 17.42 -18.84 12.62
C GLY A 201 18.50 -19.55 11.84
N TRP A 202 19.27 -18.78 11.09
CA TRP A 202 20.42 -19.25 10.34
C TRP A 202 21.68 -18.82 11.08
N SER A 203 22.36 -19.79 11.69
CA SER A 203 23.62 -19.55 12.39
C SER A 203 24.74 -19.41 11.36
N ARG A 204 24.78 -18.24 10.72
CA ARG A 204 25.77 -17.84 9.72
C ARG A 204 26.27 -16.46 10.11
N HIS A 205 27.55 -16.39 10.45
CA HIS A 205 28.21 -15.16 10.89
C HIS A 205 29.27 -14.74 9.88
N ARG A 206 29.63 -13.46 9.92
CA ARG A 206 30.86 -12.98 9.30
C ARG A 206 32.05 -13.74 9.90
N THR A 207 32.99 -14.17 9.04
CA THR A 207 34.18 -14.91 9.45
C THR A 207 35.34 -13.95 9.74
N GLY A 208 36.40 -14.43 10.38
CA GLY A 208 37.61 -13.63 10.58
C GLY A 208 38.29 -13.17 9.29
N GLU A 209 38.01 -13.84 8.15
CA GLU A 209 38.50 -13.43 6.82
C GLU A 209 37.70 -12.25 6.25
N ASN A 210 36.42 -12.14 6.60
CA ASN A 210 35.54 -11.04 6.20
C ASN A 210 34.81 -10.48 7.43
N PRO A 211 35.56 -9.87 8.37
CA PRO A 211 35.00 -9.40 9.62
C PRO A 211 34.03 -8.23 9.40
N TRP A 212 33.18 -7.99 10.40
CA TRP A 212 32.44 -6.72 10.48
C TRP A 212 33.43 -5.56 10.58
N ARG A 213 33.22 -4.52 9.78
CA ARG A 213 33.99 -3.30 9.75
C ARG A 213 33.16 -2.20 10.40
N PRO A 214 33.49 -1.78 11.63
CA PRO A 214 32.83 -0.65 12.27
C PRO A 214 32.85 0.58 11.34
N ASP A 215 31.76 1.35 11.35
CA ASP A 215 31.57 2.57 10.56
C ASP A 215 31.52 2.38 9.03
N VAL A 216 31.58 1.14 8.54
CA VAL A 216 31.50 0.80 7.10
C VAL A 216 30.40 -0.20 6.82
N ASP A 217 30.30 -1.26 7.62
CA ASP A 217 29.24 -2.24 7.49
C ASP A 217 28.00 -1.78 8.27
N ASP A 218 26.84 -2.05 7.67
CA ASP A 218 25.51 -1.67 8.12
C ASP A 218 24.50 -2.81 7.84
N ILE A 219 23.20 -2.58 8.06
CA ILE A 219 22.15 -3.54 7.73
C ILE A 219 22.18 -3.90 6.24
N GLY A 220 22.44 -2.94 5.35
CA GLY A 220 22.51 -3.19 3.90
C GLY A 220 23.56 -4.23 3.52
N THR A 221 24.79 -4.05 4.01
CA THR A 221 25.86 -5.02 3.80
C THR A 221 25.54 -6.39 4.44
N HIS A 222 24.78 -6.40 5.54
CA HIS A 222 24.32 -7.64 6.16
C HIS A 222 23.21 -8.32 5.35
N LEU A 223 22.28 -7.59 4.74
CA LEU A 223 21.31 -8.15 3.80
C LEU A 223 22.00 -8.77 2.58
N ALA A 224 23.09 -8.18 2.09
CA ALA A 224 23.91 -8.79 1.06
C ALA A 224 24.54 -10.13 1.52
N LEU A 225 24.95 -10.24 2.80
CA LEU A 225 25.42 -11.50 3.39
C LEU A 225 24.30 -12.54 3.49
N VAL A 226 23.09 -12.15 3.90
CA VAL A 226 21.90 -13.02 3.90
C VAL A 226 21.69 -13.58 2.49
N GLU A 227 21.69 -12.72 1.49
CA GLU A 227 21.47 -13.10 0.10
C GLU A 227 22.56 -14.06 -0.43
N HIS A 228 23.82 -13.81 -0.08
CA HIS A 228 24.94 -14.71 -0.38
C HIS A 228 24.75 -16.09 0.26
N CYS A 229 24.33 -16.14 1.52
CA CYS A 229 24.09 -17.40 2.23
C CYS A 229 22.95 -18.19 1.58
N LEU A 230 21.85 -17.51 1.21
CA LEU A 230 20.74 -18.13 0.50
C LEU A 230 21.19 -18.69 -0.86
N ALA A 231 21.96 -17.93 -1.64
CA ALA A 231 22.48 -18.36 -2.93
C ALA A 231 23.40 -19.58 -2.84
N LYS A 232 24.31 -19.58 -1.85
CA LYS A 232 25.26 -20.67 -1.62
C LYS A 232 24.57 -21.99 -1.30
N GLU A 233 23.54 -21.97 -0.47
CA GLU A 233 22.80 -23.18 -0.10
C GLU A 233 22.10 -23.82 -1.31
N VAL A 234 21.51 -23.02 -2.22
CA VAL A 234 20.87 -23.54 -3.45
C VAL A 234 21.85 -23.76 -4.62
N GLY A 235 23.16 -23.66 -4.39
CA GLY A 235 24.19 -23.95 -5.40
C GLY A 235 24.25 -22.93 -6.55
N ALA A 236 23.80 -21.69 -6.33
CA ALA A 236 23.83 -20.61 -7.31
C ALA A 236 25.04 -19.68 -7.14
N ALA A 237 26.14 -20.16 -6.54
CA ALA A 237 27.34 -19.39 -6.21
C ALA A 237 28.53 -19.77 -7.08
#